data_AF-A0A955PQT0-F1
#
_entry.id   AF-A0A955PQT0-F1
#
_cell.length_a   1.000
_cell.length_b   1.000
_cell.length_c   1.000
_cell.angle_alpha   90.00
_cell.angle_beta   90.00
_cell.angle_gamma   90.00
#
_symmetry.space_group_name_H-M   'P 1'
#
loop_
_entity.id
_entity.type
_entity.pdbx_description
1 polymer ?
#
loop_
_entity_poly.entity_id
_entity_poly.type
_entity_poly.pdbx_seq_one_letter_code
_entity_poly.pdbx_strand_id
1 'polypeptide(L)'
;MSEYVFQEIEGYPGIAGNLEISIKEDGEIFIGGDPQGLKSLATVLTWLSEVDQEKTNMPEGEREHVHLRPKSSAAEFRELTRFSVATEICRLDARESGNFPEYYYK
;
A
#
# COMPACT_ATOMS: atom_id res chain seq x y z
N MET A 1 -9.53 -21.28 3.51
CA MET A 1 -9.24 -19.85 3.75
C MET A 1 -7.78 -19.79 4.14
N SER A 2 -6.87 -19.46 3.21
CA SER A 2 -5.46 -19.36 3.57
C SER A 2 -5.25 -18.07 4.35
N GLU A 3 -4.73 -18.20 5.57
CA GLU A 3 -4.22 -17.09 6.34
C GLU A 3 -3.01 -16.53 5.57
N TYR A 4 -3.22 -15.46 4.80
CA TYR A 4 -2.11 -14.59 4.40
C TYR A 4 -1.59 -13.96 5.69
N VAL A 5 -0.55 -14.58 6.25
CA VAL A 5 0.25 -13.98 7.29
C VAL A 5 0.81 -12.70 6.69
N PHE A 6 0.34 -11.54 7.16
CA PHE A 6 1.00 -10.26 6.90
C PHE A 6 2.42 -10.40 7.45
N GLN A 7 3.37 -10.79 6.60
CA GLN A 7 4.77 -10.70 6.97
C GLN A 7 5.05 -9.22 7.19
N GLU A 8 5.47 -8.85 8.40
CA GLU A 8 6.10 -7.56 8.60
C GLU A 8 7.34 -7.55 7.71
N ILE A 9 7.24 -6.87 6.56
CA ILE A 9 8.36 -6.74 5.65
C ILE A 9 9.39 -5.89 6.38
N GLU A 10 10.59 -6.44 6.56
CA GLU A 10 11.69 -5.76 7.22
C GLU A 10 11.94 -4.41 6.54
N GLY A 11 11.86 -3.32 7.29
CA GLY A 11 12.02 -1.96 6.77
C GLY A 11 10.77 -1.28 6.21
N TYR A 12 9.57 -1.89 6.28
CA TYR A 12 8.33 -1.20 5.90
C TYR A 12 8.08 0.03 6.80
N PRO A 13 7.98 1.25 6.24
CA PRO A 13 7.92 2.49 7.03
C PRO A 13 6.55 2.71 7.69
N GLY A 14 5.48 2.15 7.13
CA GLY A 14 4.11 2.34 7.62
C GLY A 14 3.59 3.77 7.53
N ILE A 15 2.34 3.95 7.94
CA ILE A 15 1.68 5.27 8.03
C ILE A 15 1.85 5.86 9.43
N ALA A 16 2.12 7.16 9.49
CA ALA A 16 2.21 7.92 10.73
C ALA A 16 1.34 9.18 10.64
N GLY A 17 1.01 9.81 11.78
CA GLY A 17 0.11 10.96 11.79
C GLY A 17 -1.31 10.61 11.32
N ASN A 18 -1.99 11.57 10.68
CA ASN A 18 -3.31 11.37 10.09
C ASN A 18 -3.23 11.40 8.57
N LEU A 19 -3.63 10.29 7.95
CA LEU A 19 -3.78 10.15 6.51
C LEU A 19 -5.13 9.51 6.21
N GLU A 20 -5.87 10.13 5.30
CA GLU A 20 -7.16 9.68 4.80
C GLU A 20 -7.07 9.36 3.32
N ILE A 21 -7.65 8.23 2.93
CA ILE A 21 -7.91 7.88 1.55
C ILE A 21 -9.38 7.51 1.44
N SER A 22 -10.19 8.35 0.80
CA SER A 22 -11.64 8.16 0.67
C SER A 22 -12.10 8.40 -0.77
N ILE A 23 -13.33 7.99 -1.09
CA ILE A 23 -13.94 8.18 -2.41
C ILE A 23 -15.07 9.20 -2.23
N LYS A 24 -15.05 10.28 -3.00
CA LYS A 24 -16.09 11.31 -2.99
C LYS A 24 -17.33 10.83 -3.74
N GLU A 25 -18.44 11.56 -3.59
CA GLU A 25 -19.73 11.24 -4.22
C GLU A 25 -19.65 11.15 -5.75
N ASP A 26 -18.77 11.94 -6.39
CA ASP A 26 -18.53 11.94 -7.83
C ASP A 26 -17.53 10.86 -8.30
N GLY A 27 -17.04 10.04 -7.39
CA GLY A 27 -16.06 8.98 -7.68
C GLY A 27 -14.61 9.45 -7.65
N GLU A 28 -14.33 10.72 -7.37
CA GLU A 28 -12.95 11.18 -7.18
C GLU A 28 -12.30 10.53 -5.95
N ILE A 29 -11.03 10.14 -6.09
CA ILE A 29 -10.23 9.68 -4.97
C ILE A 29 -9.73 10.91 -4.21
N PHE A 30 -10.05 11.00 -2.92
CA PHE A 30 -9.50 11.97 -1.99
C PHE A 30 -8.32 11.34 -1.24
N ILE A 31 -7.15 11.96 -1.32
CA ILE A 31 -5.99 11.65 -0.50
C ILE A 31 -5.63 12.91 0.27
N GLY A 32 -5.81 12.89 1.59
CA GLY A 32 -5.58 14.05 2.44
C GLY A 32 -4.99 13.66 3.78
N GLY A 33 -4.25 14.55 4.42
CA GLY A 33 -3.63 14.26 5.70
C GLY A 33 -2.96 15.47 6.32
N ASP A 34 -2.50 15.31 7.55
CA ASP A 34 -1.59 16.28 8.15
C ASP A 34 -0.18 16.16 7.53
N PRO A 35 0.73 17.11 7.79
CA PRO A 35 2.09 17.05 7.21
C PRO A 35 2.85 15.76 7.53
N GLN A 36 2.55 15.08 8.64
CA GLN A 36 3.19 13.81 9.00
C GLN A 36 2.58 12.65 8.21
N GLY A 37 1.25 12.62 8.07
CA GLY A 37 0.50 11.68 7.24
C GLY A 37 0.98 11.66 5.80
N LEU A 38 1.01 12.83 5.16
CA LEU A 38 1.44 12.96 3.77
C LEU A 38 2.91 12.58 3.56
N LYS A 39 3.79 12.94 4.51
CA LYS A 39 5.20 12.51 4.46
C LYS A 39 5.34 11.00 4.61
N SER A 40 4.58 10.38 5.50
CA SER A 40 4.63 8.92 5.67
C SER A 40 4.13 8.18 4.44
N LEU A 41 3.09 8.69 3.75
CA LEU A 41 2.67 8.15 2.47
C LEU A 41 3.79 8.25 1.43
N ALA A 42 4.47 9.39 1.34
CA ALA A 42 5.62 9.54 0.45
C ALA A 42 6.73 8.53 0.78
N THR A 43 7.02 8.30 2.06
CA THR A 43 8.00 7.28 2.49
C THR A 43 7.58 5.86 2.09
N VAL A 44 6.29 5.52 2.21
CA VAL A 44 5.76 4.23 1.73
C VAL A 44 5.92 4.10 0.22
N LEU A 45 5.61 5.15 -0.55
CA LEU A 45 5.77 5.15 -2.01
C LEU A 45 7.23 5.00 -2.43
N THR A 46 8.14 5.71 -1.76
CA THR A 46 9.59 5.57 -2.00
C THR A 46 10.06 4.16 -1.67
N TRP A 47 9.71 3.63 -0.50
CA TRP A 47 10.05 2.27 -0.11
C TRP A 47 9.56 1.25 -1.14
N LEU A 48 8.30 1.36 -1.57
CA LEU A 48 7.72 0.44 -2.56
C LEU A 48 8.43 0.54 -3.92
N SER A 49 8.91 1.74 -4.30
CA SER A 49 9.68 1.91 -5.54
C SER A 49 11.09 1.33 -5.48
N GLU A 50 11.66 1.20 -4.28
CA GLU A 50 13.04 0.75 -4.05
C GLU A 50 13.13 -0.72 -3.60
N VAL A 51 11.99 -1.34 -3.28
CA VAL A 51 11.94 -2.73 -2.82
C VAL A 51 12.58 -3.66 -3.86
N ASP A 52 13.52 -4.46 -3.39
CA ASP A 52 14.16 -5.51 -4.20
C ASP A 52 13.25 -6.73 -4.20
N GLN A 53 12.36 -6.81 -5.20
CA GLN A 53 11.36 -7.87 -5.37
C GLN A 53 11.99 -9.27 -5.41
N GLU A 54 13.27 -9.39 -5.77
CA GLU A 54 13.97 -10.68 -5.82
C GLU A 54 14.32 -11.22 -4.42
N LYS A 55 14.35 -10.34 -3.43
CA LYS A 55 14.62 -10.69 -2.03
C LYS A 55 13.35 -10.91 -1.20
N THR A 56 12.17 -10.73 -1.80
CA THR A 56 10.90 -10.98 -1.11
C THR A 56 10.49 -12.44 -1.28
N ASN A 57 9.67 -12.95 -0.34
CA ASN A 57 9.18 -14.33 -0.36
C ASN A 57 7.94 -14.52 -1.27
N MET A 58 7.62 -13.56 -2.14
CA MET A 58 6.44 -13.64 -2.97
C MET A 58 6.63 -14.60 -4.17
N PRO A 59 5.57 -15.29 -4.62
CA PRO A 59 5.64 -16.14 -5.81
C PRO A 59 6.15 -15.43 -7.06
N GLU A 60 6.71 -16.20 -8.00
CA GLU A 60 7.02 -15.70 -9.35
C GLU A 60 5.75 -15.16 -10.03
N GLY A 61 5.86 -14.01 -10.69
CA GLY A 61 4.73 -13.35 -11.35
C GLY A 61 3.84 -12.49 -10.45
N GLU A 62 4.00 -12.55 -9.13
CA GLU A 62 3.33 -11.68 -8.16
C GLU A 62 3.98 -10.29 -8.12
N ARG A 63 3.31 -9.36 -7.43
CA ARG A 63 3.74 -7.96 -7.30
C ARG A 63 3.89 -7.59 -5.84
N GLU A 64 4.72 -6.59 -5.55
CA GLU A 64 4.76 -6.04 -4.21
C GLU A 64 3.53 -5.15 -3.95
N HIS A 65 2.78 -5.44 -2.88
CA HIS A 65 1.58 -4.71 -2.49
C HIS A 65 1.71 -4.17 -1.06
N VAL A 66 1.18 -2.96 -0.85
CA VAL A 66 0.93 -2.37 0.45
C VAL A 66 -0.58 -2.22 0.62
N HIS A 67 -1.13 -2.85 1.65
CA HIS A 67 -2.53 -2.69 2.01
C HIS A 67 -2.67 -1.70 3.17
N LEU A 68 -3.35 -0.58 2.90
CA LEU A 68 -3.69 0.43 3.90
C LEU A 68 -5.14 0.25 4.33
N ARG A 69 -5.35 0.10 5.64
CA ARG A 69 -6.68 -0.16 6.22
C ARG A 69 -7.16 1.03 7.06
N PRO A 70 -8.48 1.31 7.08
CA PRO A 70 -9.06 2.31 7.98
C PRO A 70 -8.93 1.87 9.44
N LYS A 71 -8.75 2.84 10.35
CA LYS A 71 -8.63 2.59 11.79
C LYS A 71 -9.76 1.75 12.36
N SER A 72 -9.42 0.60 12.93
CA SER A 72 -10.37 -0.38 13.48
C SER A 72 -10.56 -0.22 15.00
N SER A 73 -10.87 0.99 15.48
CA SER A 73 -11.23 1.32 16.88
C SER A 73 -10.20 1.05 18.01
N ALA A 74 -9.19 0.20 17.80
CA ALA A 74 -7.97 0.15 18.59
C ALA A 74 -6.87 0.86 17.77
N ALA A 75 -6.22 1.86 18.35
CA ALA A 75 -5.21 2.64 17.65
C ALA A 75 -3.98 1.79 17.34
N GLU A 76 -3.98 1.10 16.20
CA GLU A 76 -2.78 0.48 15.70
C GLU A 76 -1.93 1.53 14.97
N PHE A 77 -0.63 1.45 15.21
CA PHE A 77 0.36 2.14 14.40
C PHE A 77 0.13 1.73 12.94
N ARG A 78 0.27 2.65 11.96
CA ARG A 78 0.21 2.36 10.52
C ARG A 78 -1.17 2.29 9.84
N GLU A 79 -2.26 2.63 10.52
CA GLU A 79 -3.62 2.68 9.92
C GLU A 79 -4.05 4.08 9.44
N LEU A 80 -4.95 4.12 8.44
CA LEU A 80 -5.59 5.33 7.91
C LEU A 80 -6.66 5.91 8.87
N THR A 81 -7.21 7.09 8.59
CA THR A 81 -8.37 7.61 9.33
C THR A 81 -9.57 6.65 9.23
N ARG A 82 -10.48 6.72 10.21
CA ARG A 82 -11.69 5.88 10.24
C ARG A 82 -12.67 6.12 9.07
N PHE A 83 -12.51 7.23 8.35
CA PHE A 83 -13.33 7.59 7.18
C PHE A 83 -12.74 7.07 5.88
N SER A 84 -11.56 6.47 5.95
CA SER A 84 -10.90 5.94 4.78
C SER A 84 -11.59 4.69 4.25
N VAL A 85 -11.32 4.39 2.98
CA VAL A 85 -11.60 3.09 2.38
C VAL A 85 -10.34 2.22 2.44
N ALA A 86 -10.53 0.89 2.45
CA ALA A 86 -9.41 -0.03 2.27
C ALA A 86 -8.75 0.25 0.92
N THR A 87 -7.45 0.51 0.95
CA THR A 87 -6.68 0.96 -0.22
C THR A 87 -5.48 0.05 -0.42
N GLU A 88 -5.19 -0.29 -1.67
CA GLU A 88 -3.99 -1.01 -2.05
C GLU A 88 -3.09 -0.09 -2.89
N ILE A 89 -1.79 -0.13 -2.61
CA ILE A 89 -0.75 0.50 -3.42
C ILE A 89 0.17 -0.61 -3.90
N CYS A 90 0.43 -0.69 -5.20
CA CYS A 90 1.06 -1.85 -5.81
C CYS A 90 2.10 -1.43 -6.85
N ARG A 91 3.21 -2.18 -6.93
CA ARG A 91 4.10 -2.14 -8.11
C ARG A 91 3.41 -2.85 -9.27
N LEU A 92 3.34 -2.21 -10.44
CA LEU A 92 2.71 -2.84 -11.59
C LEU A 92 3.57 -3.93 -12.24
N ASP A 93 4.89 -3.84 -12.10
CA ASP A 93 5.81 -4.81 -12.66
C ASP A 93 5.95 -6.04 -11.76
N ALA A 94 5.76 -7.22 -12.34
CA ALA A 94 5.83 -8.48 -11.64
C ALA A 94 7.26 -8.89 -11.24
N ARG A 95 7.40 -9.61 -10.13
CA ARG A 95 8.64 -10.28 -9.70
C ARG A 95 9.23 -11.11 -10.83
N GLU A 96 10.56 -11.14 -10.92
CA GLU A 96 11.39 -11.82 -11.92
C GLU A 96 11.20 -11.34 -13.38
N SER A 97 9.96 -11.27 -13.85
CA SER A 97 9.66 -10.96 -15.26
C SER A 97 9.64 -9.47 -15.60
N GLY A 98 9.37 -8.60 -14.62
CA GLY A 98 9.14 -7.16 -14.84
C GLY A 98 7.88 -6.85 -15.69
N ASN A 99 7.05 -7.87 -15.96
CA ASN A 99 5.89 -7.73 -16.83
C ASN A 99 4.77 -6.95 -16.14
N PHE A 100 4.11 -6.10 -16.94
CA PHE A 100 2.92 -5.39 -16.51
C PHE A 100 1.69 -6.30 -16.67
N PRO A 101 0.54 -5.97 -16.05
CA PRO A 101 -0.69 -6.71 -16.30
C PRO A 101 -1.04 -6.76 -17.79
N GLU A 102 -1.55 -7.89 -18.27
CA GLU A 102 -1.77 -8.14 -19.71
C GLU A 102 -2.59 -7.07 -20.42
N TYR A 103 -3.53 -6.43 -19.72
CA TYR A 103 -4.39 -5.40 -20.29
C TYR A 103 -3.66 -4.10 -20.67
N TYR A 104 -2.39 -3.93 -20.26
CA TYR A 104 -1.55 -2.81 -20.72
C TYR A 104 -0.94 -3.03 -22.11
N TYR A 105 -0.98 -4.25 -22.66
CA TYR A 105 -0.44 -4.57 -23.97
C TYR A 105 -1.52 -4.68 -25.07
N LYS A 106 -2.76 -4.28 -24.75
CA LYS A 106 -3.92 -4.32 -25.65
C LYS A 106 -4.13 -2.99 -26.36
#